data_AF-A0A2W1JMP9-F1
#
_entry.id   AF-A0A2W1JMP9-F1
#
_cell.length_a   1.000
_cell.length_b   1.000
_cell.length_c   1.000
_cell.angle_alpha   90.00
_cell.angle_beta   90.00
_cell.angle_gamma   90.00
#
_symmetry.space_group_name_H-M   'P 1'
#
loop_
_entity.id
_entity.type
_entity.pdbx_description
1 polymer ?
#
loop_
_entity_poly.entity_id
_entity_poly.type
_entity_poly.pdbx_seq_one_letter_code
_entity_poly.pdbx_strand_id
1 'polypeptide(L)' 'MTIAFQFLLYFFVFVSSVMAVGVPVVYATVDDSAQVRRFVGVSSTTWFVLLILVTVTTFFVV' A
#
# COMPACT_ATOMS: atom_id res chain seq x y z
N MET A 1 -3.61 -21.78 -2.32
CA MET A 1 -3.55 -20.35 -2.71
C MET A 1 -4.47 -19.46 -1.87
N THR A 2 -5.58 -19.98 -1.35
CA THR A 2 -6.56 -19.22 -0.54
C THR A 2 -5.96 -18.56 0.71
N ILE A 3 -5.14 -19.26 1.48
CA ILE A 3 -4.52 -18.69 2.70
C ILE A 3 -3.56 -17.54 2.34
N ALA A 4 -2.69 -17.74 1.33
CA ALA A 4 -1.78 -16.70 0.86
C ALA A 4 -2.53 -15.46 0.32
N PHE A 5 -3.62 -15.68 -0.43
CA PHE A 5 -4.49 -14.61 -0.91
C PHE A 5 -5.09 -13.79 0.22
N GLN A 6 -5.63 -14.44 1.25
CA GLN A 6 -6.20 -13.75 2.41
C GLN A 6 -5.18 -12.89 3.14
N PHE A 7 -3.96 -13.39 3.35
CA PHE A 7 -2.88 -12.60 3.95
C PHE A 7 -2.47 -11.42 3.08
N LEU A 8 -2.31 -11.62 1.77
CA LEU A 8 -1.99 -10.53 0.83
C LEU A 8 -3.08 -9.45 0.84
N LEU A 9 -4.34 -9.86 0.85
CA LEU A 9 -5.49 -8.95 0.83
C LEU A 9 -5.61 -8.19 2.15
N TYR A 10 -5.38 -8.86 3.29
CA TYR A 10 -5.29 -8.21 4.60
C TYR A 10 -4.17 -7.17 4.64
N PHE A 11 -2.97 -7.52 4.14
CA PHE A 11 -1.83 -6.62 4.11
C PHE A 11 -2.05 -5.43 3.18
N PHE A 12 -2.69 -5.65 2.03
CA PHE A 12 -3.08 -4.60 1.10
C PHE A 12 -4.06 -3.60 1.74
N VAL A 13 -5.08 -4.10 2.44
CA VAL A 13 -6.01 -3.24 3.19
C VAL A 13 -5.28 -2.48 4.29
N PHE A 14 -4.42 -3.14 5.06
CA PHE A 14 -3.66 -2.51 6.13
C PHE A 14 -2.76 -1.37 5.61
N VAL A 15 -1.99 -1.61 4.55
CA VAL A 15 -1.14 -0.58 3.91
C VAL A 15 -2.01 0.57 3.39
N SER A 16 -3.18 0.28 2.81
CA SER A 16 -4.11 1.30 2.35
C SER A 16 -4.63 2.17 3.49
N SER A 17 -4.97 1.57 4.64
CA SER A 17 -5.40 2.31 5.85
C SER A 17 -4.29 3.21 6.39
N VAL A 18 -3.05 2.71 6.43
CA VAL A 18 -1.89 3.50 6.85
C VAL A 18 -1.65 4.66 5.89
N MET A 19 -1.78 4.45 4.58
CA MET A 19 -1.61 5.53 3.59
C MET A 19 -2.74 6.55 3.63
N ALA A 20 -3.99 6.11 3.81
CA ALA A 20 -5.16 6.98 3.89
C ALA A 20 -5.01 8.05 4.98
N VAL A 21 -4.38 7.70 6.10
CA VAL A 21 -4.10 8.63 7.21
C VAL A 21 -2.70 9.24 7.10
N GLY A 22 -1.69 8.44 6.80
CA GLY A 22 -0.29 8.85 6.81
C GLY A 22 0.07 9.86 5.74
N VAL A 23 -0.51 9.75 4.54
CA VAL A 23 -0.25 10.68 3.44
C VAL A 23 -0.67 12.12 3.80
N PRO A 24 -1.93 12.42 4.17
CA PRO A 24 -2.32 13.78 4.52
C PRO A 24 -1.58 14.32 5.75
N VAL A 25 -1.30 13.48 6.75
CA VAL A 25 -0.53 13.87 7.94
C VAL A 25 0.89 14.30 7.55
N VAL A 26 1.59 13.52 6.72
CA VAL A 26 2.96 13.85 6.28
C VAL A 26 2.96 15.11 5.42
N TYR A 27 2.00 15.28 4.51
CA TYR A 27 1.86 16.49 3.71
C TYR A 27 1.65 17.76 4.55
N ALA A 28 0.97 17.66 5.69
CA ALA A 28 0.69 18.79 6.56
C ALA A 28 1.77 19.03 7.64
N THR A 29 2.59 18.03 7.98
CA THR A 29 3.53 18.09 9.11
C THR A 29 4.98 18.31 8.68
N VAL A 30 5.37 17.80 7.51
CA VAL A 30 6.77 17.79 7.06
C VAL A 30 7.00 18.92 6.05
N ASP A 31 7.85 19.88 6.41
CA ASP A 31 8.23 20.98 5.52
C ASP A 31 9.24 20.56 4.43
N ASP A 32 9.97 19.46 4.63
CA ASP A 32 10.91 18.94 3.64
C ASP A 32 10.17 18.20 2.49
N SER A 33 10.04 18.89 1.37
CA SER A 33 9.49 18.36 0.12
C SER A 33 10.18 17.09 -0.39
N ALA A 34 11.48 16.89 -0.13
CA ALA A 34 12.20 15.68 -0.53
C ALA A 34 11.75 14.48 0.30
N GLN A 35 11.58 14.67 1.61
CA GLN A 35 11.07 13.64 2.52
C GLN A 35 9.63 13.27 2.20
N VAL A 36 8.76 14.25 1.94
CA VAL A 36 7.36 14.00 1.52
C VAL A 36 7.31 13.18 0.24
N ARG A 37 8.05 13.60 -0.80
CA ARG A 37 8.12 12.86 -2.08
C ARG A 37 8.64 11.44 -1.90
N ARG A 38 9.64 11.24 -1.03
CA ARG A 38 10.17 9.90 -0.73
C ARG A 38 9.13 9.03 -0.02
N PHE A 39 8.45 9.56 1.00
CA PHE A 39 7.41 8.83 1.74
C PHE A 39 6.27 8.41 0.81
N VAL A 40 5.74 9.34 0.02
CA VAL A 40 4.65 9.09 -0.94
C VAL A 40 5.11 8.14 -2.04
N GLY A 41 6.32 8.31 -2.57
CA GLY A 41 6.86 7.45 -3.62
C GLY A 41 7.03 5.99 -3.17
N VAL A 42 7.60 5.77 -1.98
CA VAL A 42 7.78 4.42 -1.41
C VAL A 42 6.43 3.78 -1.14
N SER A 43 5.54 4.48 -0.43
CA SER A 43 4.23 3.94 -0.06
C SER A 43 3.37 3.62 -1.27
N SER A 44 3.33 4.51 -2.28
CA SER A 44 2.63 4.28 -3.55
C SER A 44 3.17 3.08 -4.31
N THR A 45 4.50 2.94 -4.39
CA THR A 45 5.13 1.78 -5.05
C THR A 45 4.79 0.47 -4.32
N THR A 46 4.87 0.45 -2.98
CA THR A 46 4.49 -0.72 -2.17
C THR A 46 3.02 -1.09 -2.37
N TRP A 47 2.11 -0.11 -2.38
CA TRP A 47 0.69 -0.33 -2.62
C TRP A 47 0.42 -0.91 -4.00
N PHE A 48 1.07 -0.37 -5.05
CA PHE A 48 0.91 -0.84 -6.42
C PHE A 48 1.41 -2.28 -6.61
N VAL A 49 2.54 -2.64 -6.00
CA VAL A 49 3.04 -4.03 -6.03
C VAL A 49 2.05 -4.99 -5.36
N LEU A 50 1.50 -4.60 -4.20
CA LEU A 50 0.48 -5.41 -3.51
C LEU A 50 -0.79 -5.57 -4.35
N LEU A 51 -1.23 -4.51 -5.06
CA LEU A 51 -2.37 -4.57 -5.97
C LEU A 51 -2.15 -5.63 -7.06
N ILE A 52 -0.98 -5.64 -7.70
CA ILE A 52 -0.64 -6.63 -8.73
C ILE A 52 -0.65 -8.04 -8.12
N LEU A 53 -0.02 -8.24 -6.97
CA LEU A 53 0.03 -9.54 -6.30
C LEU A 53 -1.37 -10.07 -5.95
N VAL A 54 -2.24 -9.24 -5.40
CA VAL A 54 -3.63 -9.62 -5.08
C VAL A 54 -4.40 -9.96 -6.37
N THR A 55 -4.26 -9.14 -7.41
CA THR A 55 -4.93 -9.35 -8.70
C THR A 55 -4.50 -10.67 -9.33
N VAL A 56 -3.19 -10.93 -9.41
CA VAL A 56 -2.64 -12.18 -9.95
C VAL A 56 -3.07 -13.38 -9.11
N THR A 57 -3.04 -13.25 -7.78
CA THR A 57 -3.42 -14.34 -6.89
C THR A 57 -4.92 -14.68 -6.98
N THR A 58 -5.76 -13.73 -7.39
CA THR A 58 -7.20 -13.92 -7.59
C THR A 58 -7.49 -15.05 -8.58
N PHE A 59 -6.74 -15.16 -9.68
CA PHE A 59 -6.91 -16.22 -10.69
C PHE A 59 -6.64 -17.64 -10.19
N PHE A 60 -6.00 -17.79 -9.03
CA PHE A 60 -5.69 -19.09 -8.42
C PHE A 60 -6.61 -19.46 -7.26
N VAL A 61 -7.60 -18.61 -6.94
CA VAL A 61 -8.50 -18.78 -5.79
C VAL A 61 -9.97 -18.73 -6.20
N VAL A 62 -10.32 -17.92 -7.19
CA VAL A 62 -11.65 -17.85 -7.81
C VAL A 62 -11.77 -18.93 -8.88
#